data_AF-A0A1I0D2N7-F1
#
_entry.id   AF-A0A1I0D2N7-F1
#
_cell.length_a   1.000
_cell.length_b   1.000
_cell.length_c   1.000
_cell.angle_alpha   90.00
_cell.angle_beta   90.00
_cell.angle_gamma   90.00
#
_symmetry.space_group_name_H-M   'P 1'
#
loop_
_entity.id
_entity.type
_entity.pdbx_description
1 polymer ?
#
loop_
_entity_poly.entity_id
_entity_poly.type
_entity_poly.pdbx_seq_one_letter_code
_entity_poly.pdbx_strand_id
1 'polypeptide(L)' 'MRHADDEVRVLEEVLHRLAARFPGVPAEVVSGIVQTERQRLDDRPIREFMPLLVERASAERLRRRTVDG' A
#
# COMPACT_ATOMS: atom_id res chain seq x y z
N MET A 1 -10.79 -17.37 -9.59
CA MET A 1 -11.33 -16.03 -9.84
C MET A 1 -11.64 -15.26 -8.54
N ARG A 2 -12.28 -15.87 -7.53
CA ARG A 2 -12.64 -15.23 -6.24
C ARG A 2 -11.50 -14.54 -5.46
N HIS A 3 -10.28 -15.08 -5.47
CA HIS A 3 -9.14 -14.51 -4.74
C HIS A 3 -8.60 -13.20 -5.32
N ALA A 4 -8.76 -12.98 -6.63
CA ALA A 4 -8.28 -11.74 -7.28
C ALA A 4 -9.20 -10.56 -6.93
N ASP A 5 -10.53 -10.79 -6.89
CA ASP A 5 -11.50 -9.77 -6.51
C ASP A 5 -11.36 -9.37 -5.03
N ASP A 6 -11.08 -10.34 -4.16
CA ASP A 6 -10.82 -10.07 -2.73
C ASP A 6 -9.50 -9.31 -2.54
N GLU A 7 -8.46 -9.62 -3.31
CA GLU A 7 -7.19 -8.88 -3.28
C GLU A 7 -7.36 -7.41 -3.74
N VAL A 8 -8.16 -7.18 -4.78
CA VAL A 8 -8.47 -5.82 -5.25
C VAL A 8 -9.18 -5.01 -4.16
N ARG A 9 -10.22 -5.57 -3.52
CA ARG A 9 -10.93 -4.86 -2.43
C ARG A 9 -10.02 -4.54 -1.26
N VAL A 10 -9.17 -5.49 -0.86
CA VAL A 10 -8.25 -5.28 0.26
C VAL A 10 -7.21 -4.19 -0.06
N LEU A 11 -6.75 -4.09 -1.31
CA LEU A 11 -5.89 -3.00 -1.77
C LEU A 11 -6.58 -1.64 -1.76
N GLU A 12 -7.84 -1.58 -2.19
CA GLU A 12 -8.64 -0.36 -2.16
C GLU A 12 -8.81 0.16 -0.72
N GLU A 13 -9.04 -0.73 0.24
CA GLU A 13 -9.10 -0.36 1.66
C GLU A 13 -7.76 0.17 2.19
N VAL A 14 -6.63 -0.47 1.80
CA VAL A 14 -5.29 0.01 2.17
C VAL A 14 -5.02 1.40 1.61
N LEU A 15 -5.40 1.66 0.35
CA LEU A 15 -5.28 2.98 -0.26
C LEU A 15 -6.11 4.02 0.48
N HIS A 16 -7.35 3.70 0.83
CA HIS A 16 -8.23 4.58 1.61
C HIS A 16 -7.63 4.94 2.97
N ARG A 17 -7.12 3.93 3.71
CA ARG A 17 -6.49 4.15 5.02
C ARG A 17 -5.24 5.01 4.93
N LEU A 18 -4.40 4.78 3.92
CA LEU A 18 -3.17 5.56 3.72
C LEU A 18 -3.48 6.99 3.30
N ALA A 19 -4.43 7.21 2.39
CA ALA A 19 -4.85 8.56 2.00
C ALA A 19 -5.42 9.34 3.18
N ALA A 20 -6.26 8.70 4.01
CA ALA A 20 -6.79 9.32 5.24
C ALA A 20 -5.70 9.63 6.27
N ARG A 21 -4.67 8.78 6.38
CA ARG A 21 -3.55 8.97 7.31
C ARG A 21 -2.54 10.02 6.85
N PHE A 22 -2.46 10.28 5.55
CA PHE A 22 -1.52 11.21 4.93
C PHE A 22 -2.25 12.23 4.03
N PRO A 23 -3.12 13.10 4.57
CA PRO A 23 -3.97 13.98 3.76
C PRO A 23 -3.19 15.05 2.96
N GLY A 24 -1.92 15.30 3.30
CA GLY A 24 -1.04 16.20 2.54
C GLY A 24 -0.34 15.54 1.36
N VAL A 25 -0.57 14.24 1.10
CA VAL A 25 0.06 13.49 0.01
C VAL A 25 -1.00 13.21 -1.06
N PRO A 26 -0.74 13.54 -2.34
CA PRO A 26 -1.67 13.24 -3.44
C PRO A 26 -1.98 11.74 -3.53
N ALA A 27 -3.23 11.41 -3.83
CA ALA A 27 -3.69 10.02 -3.90
C ALA A 27 -2.94 9.19 -4.95
N GLU A 28 -2.51 9.83 -6.04
CA GLU A 28 -1.70 9.22 -7.10
C GLU A 28 -0.33 8.78 -6.59
N VAL A 29 0.27 9.57 -5.68
CA VAL A 29 1.56 9.25 -5.05
C VAL A 29 1.39 8.07 -4.09
N VAL A 30 0.32 8.05 -3.31
CA VAL A 30 0.00 6.92 -2.41
C VAL A 30 -0.20 5.63 -3.23
N SER A 31 -0.98 5.71 -4.31
CA SER A 31 -1.22 4.58 -5.22
C SER A 31 0.05 4.02 -5.85
N GLY A 32 0.93 4.90 -6.36
CA GLY A 32 2.21 4.49 -6.93
C GLY A 32 3.13 3.78 -5.94
N ILE A 33 3.17 4.24 -4.68
CA ILE A 33 3.96 3.60 -3.62
C ILE A 33 3.38 2.21 -3.30
N VAL A 34 2.06 2.10 -3.10
CA VAL A 34 1.39 0.82 -2.80
C VAL A 34 1.62 -0.22 -3.91
N GLN A 35 1.52 0.18 -5.19
CA GLN A 35 1.83 -0.71 -6.31
C GLN A 35 3.30 -1.16 -6.30
N THR A 36 4.24 -0.24 -6.06
CA THR A 36 5.67 -0.55 -6.02
C THR A 36 5.98 -1.56 -4.92
N GLU A 37 5.43 -1.38 -3.72
CA GLU A 37 5.66 -2.30 -2.60
C GLU A 37 4.96 -3.65 -2.83
N ARG A 38 3.79 -3.67 -3.48
CA ARG A 38 3.12 -4.92 -3.87
C ARG A 38 3.96 -5.73 -4.86
N GLN A 39 4.50 -5.10 -5.89
CA GLN A 39 5.38 -5.77 -6.86
C GLN A 39 6.65 -6.33 -6.22
N ARG A 40 7.24 -5.62 -5.25
CA ARG A 40 8.41 -6.10 -4.49
C ARG A 40 8.14 -7.36 -3.66
N LEU A 41 6.89 -7.58 -3.30
CA LEU A 41 6.48 -8.69 -2.45
C LEU A 41 5.81 -9.84 -3.25
N ASP A 42 5.59 -9.65 -4.55
CA ASP A 42 4.85 -10.58 -5.43
C ASP A 42 5.56 -11.94 -5.64
N ASP A 43 6.87 -12.00 -5.33
CA ASP A 43 7.70 -13.21 -5.36
C ASP A 43 7.46 -14.19 -4.19
N ARG A 44 6.52 -13.92 -3.28
CA ARG A 44 6.28 -14.77 -2.10
C ARG A 44 4.99 -15.62 -2.20
N PRO A 45 5.05 -16.93 -1.91
CA PRO A 45 3.91 -17.84 -2.06
C PRO A 45 2.80 -17.68 -1.01
N ILE A 46 3.03 -16.97 0.10
CA ILE A 46 2.01 -16.72 1.13
C ILE A 46 1.55 -15.26 1.04
N ARG A 47 0.41 -15.05 0.39
CA ARG A 47 -0.15 -13.72 0.11
C ARG A 47 -1.07 -13.17 1.20
N GLU A 48 -1.38 -13.96 2.21
CA GLU A 48 -2.36 -13.58 3.27
C GLU A 48 -1.91 -12.37 4.10
N PHE A 49 -0.60 -12.15 4.22
CA PHE A 49 -0.02 -10.99 4.92
C PHE A 49 0.43 -9.86 4.00
N MET A 50 0.28 -10.02 2.68
CA MET A 50 0.71 -9.02 1.69
C MET A 50 0.11 -7.64 1.94
N PRO A 51 -1.20 -7.49 2.22
CA PRO A 51 -1.80 -6.18 2.47
C PRO A 51 -1.15 -5.46 3.65
N LEU A 52 -0.93 -6.18 4.75
CA LEU A 52 -0.32 -5.64 5.96
C LEU A 52 1.13 -5.20 5.73
N LEU A 53 1.89 -5.99 4.97
CA LEU A 53 3.28 -5.69 4.64
C LEU A 53 3.39 -4.47 3.71
N VAL A 54 2.52 -4.37 2.71
CA VAL A 54 2.42 -3.22 1.80
C VAL A 54 2.04 -1.96 2.56
N GLU A 55 1.05 -2.03 3.46
CA GLU A 55 0.62 -0.90 4.27
C GLU A 55 1.75 -0.39 5.18
N ARG A 56 2.46 -1.31 5.85
CA ARG A 56 3.59 -0.96 6.72
C ARG A 56 4.76 -0.32 5.96
N ALA A 57 5.18 -0.93 4.85
CA ALA A 57 6.28 -0.43 4.04
C ALA A 57 5.97 0.95 3.45
N SER A 58 4.74 1.14 2.95
CA SER A 58 4.25 2.42 2.42
C SER A 58 4.26 3.51 3.48
N ALA A 59 3.74 3.22 4.68
CA ALA A 59 3.70 4.17 5.79
C ALA A 59 5.10 4.61 6.24
N GLU A 60 6.07 3.69 6.26
CA GLU A 60 7.46 4.02 6.63
C GLU A 60 8.13 4.92 5.59
N ARG A 61 7.90 4.64 4.30
CA ARG A 61 8.44 5.45 3.21
C ARG A 61 7.85 6.86 3.17
N LEU A 62 6.54 6.99 3.43
CA LEU A 62 5.85 8.28 3.50
C LEU A 62 6.36 9.12 4.67
N ARG A 63 6.56 8.51 5.85
CA ARG A 63 7.15 9.19 7.01
C ARG A 63 8.50 9.80 6.73
N ARG A 64 9.40 9.07 6.05
CA ARG A 64 10.71 9.59 5.65
C ARG A 64 10.56 10.82 4.74
N ARG A 65 9.67 10.74 3.73
CA ARG A 65 9.39 11.89 2.83
C ARG A 65 8.80 13.12 3.52
N THR A 66 8.02 12.95 4.59
CA THR A 66 7.40 14.08 5.32
C THR A 66 8.26 14.64 6.44
N VAL A 67 9.29 13.92 6.89
CA VAL A 67 10.25 14.40 7.91
C VAL A 67 11.40 15.17 7.26
N ASP A 68 11.72 14.85 6.00
CA ASP A 68 12.80 15.49 5.23
C ASP A 68 12.32 16.68 4.35
N GLY A 69 11.09 17.17 4.52
CA GLY A 69 10.50 18.29 3.76
C GLY A 69 9.78 19.29 4.64
#